data_AF-A0A1F4ZCK2-F1
#
_entry.id   AF-A0A1F4ZCK2-F1
#
_cell.length_a   1.000
_cell.length_b   1.000
_cell.length_c   1.000
_cell.angle_alpha   90.00
_cell.angle_beta   90.00
_cell.angle_gamma   90.00
#
_symmetry.space_group_name_H-M   'P 1'
#
loop_
_entity.id
_entity.type
_entity.pdbx_description
1 polymer ?
#
loop_
_entity_poly.entity_id
_entity_poly.type
_entity_poly.pdbx_seq_one_letter_code
_entity_poly.pdbx_strand_id
1 'polypeptide(L)' 'MRVTLNTEQARGLSNFFFDVAKGLILGGIGLSLAVPLAAQISLVIVSSLAALVCVRMALYLLQDFK' A
#
# COMPACT_ATOMS: atom_id res chain seq x y z
N MET A 1 -9.40 5.04 -22.77
CA MET A 1 -10.18 3.82 -22.49
C MET A 1 -10.60 3.87 -21.03
N ARG A 2 -11.90 3.98 -20.70
CA ARG A 2 -12.38 3.94 -19.31
C ARG A 2 -12.44 2.48 -18.88
N VAL A 3 -11.65 2.10 -17.89
CA VAL A 3 -11.80 0.78 -17.27
C VAL A 3 -12.99 0.87 -16.33
N THR A 4 -14.13 0.31 -16.72
CA THR A 4 -15.29 0.11 -15.84
C THR A 4 -15.08 -1.19 -15.07
N LEU A 5 -14.65 -1.09 -13.81
CA LEU A 5 -14.58 -2.23 -12.90
C LEU A 5 -15.99 -2.53 -12.36
N ASN A 6 -16.33 -3.80 -12.18
CA ASN A 6 -17.49 -4.18 -11.38
C ASN A 6 -17.14 -4.21 -9.88
N THR A 7 -18.15 -4.32 -9.01
CA THR A 7 -17.97 -4.27 -7.55
C THR A 7 -17.03 -5.33 -7.01
N GLU A 8 -17.08 -6.55 -7.56
CA GLU A 8 -16.19 -7.66 -7.17
C GLU A 8 -14.73 -7.37 -7.57
N GLN A 9 -14.50 -6.84 -8.77
CA GLN A 9 -13.18 -6.44 -9.25
C GLN A 9 -12.60 -5.28 -8.43
N ALA A 10 -13.41 -4.29 -8.09
CA ALA A 10 -12.99 -3.16 -7.27
C ALA A 10 -12.62 -3.58 -5.85
N ARG A 11 -13.40 -4.50 -5.25
CA ARG A 11 -13.06 -5.12 -3.95
C ARG A 11 -11.78 -5.93 -4.03
N GLY A 12 -11.61 -6.76 -5.07
CA GLY A 12 -10.38 -7.54 -5.27
C GLY A 12 -9.15 -6.65 -5.39
N LEU A 13 -9.25 -5.57 -6.18
CA LEU A 13 -8.18 -4.61 -6.36
C LEU A 13 -7.89 -3.80 -5.08
N SER A 14 -8.93 -3.42 -4.34
CA SER A 14 -8.78 -2.76 -3.04
C SER A 14 -8.05 -3.65 -2.03
N ASN A 15 -8.44 -4.93 -1.93
CA ASN A 15 -7.76 -5.90 -1.06
C ASN A 15 -6.30 -6.08 -1.46
N PHE A 16 -6.00 -6.15 -2.76
CA PHE A 16 -4.62 -6.19 -3.26
C PHE A 16 -3.81 -4.99 -2.77
N PHE A 17 -4.33 -3.77 -2.89
CA PHE A 17 -3.65 -2.58 -2.40
C PHE A 17 -3.45 -2.59 -0.87
N PHE A 18 -4.42 -3.08 -0.10
CA PHE A 18 -4.24 -3.25 1.35
C PHE A 18 -3.15 -4.27 1.68
N ASP A 19 -3.06 -5.38 0.96
CA ASP A 19 -2.03 -6.39 1.19
C ASP A 19 -0.64 -5.89 0.80
N VAL A 20 -0.52 -5.13 -0.29
CA VAL A 20 0.72 -4.41 -0.64
C VAL A 20 1.11 -3.42 0.47
N ALA A 21 0.15 -2.65 1.01
CA ALA A 21 0.43 -1.72 2.10
C ALA A 21 0.97 -2.43 3.36
N LYS A 22 0.37 -3.56 3.76
CA LYS A 22 0.88 -4.40 4.86
C LYS A 22 2.29 -4.91 4.56
N GLY A 23 2.52 -5.40 3.34
CA GLY A 23 3.81 -5.91 2.90
C GLY A 23 4.91 -4.85 2.93
N LEU A 24 4.60 -3.61 2.53
CA LEU A 24 5.53 -2.49 2.57
C LEU A 24 5.92 -2.10 4.01
N ILE A 25 4.97 -2.08 4.93
CA ILE A 25 5.25 -1.79 6.35
C ILE A 25 6.10 -2.90 6.96
N LEU A 26 5.68 -4.17 6.81
CA LEU A 26 6.41 -5.32 7.34
C LEU A 26 7.80 -5.46 6.72
N GLY A 27 7.91 -5.27 5.41
CA GLY A 27 9.18 -5.29 4.68
C GLY A 27 10.09 -4.14 5.10
N GLY A 28 9.57 -2.93 5.26
CA GLY A 28 10.35 -1.77 5.73
C GLY A 28 10.89 -1.97 7.15
N ILE A 29 10.08 -2.51 8.05
CA ILE A 29 10.52 -2.85 9.41
C ILE A 29 11.54 -3.99 9.38
N GLY A 30 11.26 -5.08 8.67
CA GLY A 30 12.17 -6.24 8.59
C GLY A 30 13.52 -5.90 7.98
N LEU A 31 13.54 -5.10 6.91
CA LEU A 31 14.77 -4.64 6.25
C LEU A 31 15.51 -3.60 7.08
N SER A 32 14.82 -2.80 7.92
CA SER A 32 15.48 -1.80 8.77
C SER A 32 16.55 -2.42 9.69
N LEU A 33 16.36 -3.67 10.14
CA LEU A 33 17.34 -4.39 10.95
C LEU A 33 18.64 -4.73 10.20
N ALA A 34 18.62 -4.72 8.86
CA ALA A 34 19.74 -5.12 8.01
C ALA A 34 20.50 -3.93 7.38
N VAL A 35 20.03 -2.69 7.57
CA VAL A 35 20.66 -1.47 7.02
C VAL A 35 21.22 -0.54 8.10
N PRO A 36 22.23 0.29 7.76
CA PRO A 36 22.79 1.30 8.66
C PRO A 36 21.72 2.29 9.17
N LEU A 37 21.88 2.80 10.40
CA LEU A 37 20.91 3.66 11.09
C LEU A 37 20.41 4.85 10.24
N ALA A 38 21.30 5.49 9.46
CA ALA A 38 20.94 6.58 8.56
C ALA A 38 20.01 6.16 7.41
N ALA A 39 20.14 4.93 6.93
CA ALA A 39 19.27 4.33 5.91
C ALA A 39 17.98 3.76 6.51
N GLN A 40 17.93 3.45 7.81
CA GLN A 40 16.71 2.96 8.47
C GLN A 40 15.60 4.01 8.47
N ILE A 41 15.93 5.25 8.83
CA ILE A 41 14.95 6.34 8.91
C ILE A 41 14.35 6.62 7.52
N SER A 42 15.20 6.70 6.49
CA SER A 42 14.74 6.91 5.12
C SER A 42 13.91 5.73 4.61
N LEU A 43 14.31 4.49 4.91
CA LEU A 43 13.56 3.29 4.55
C LEU A 43 12.15 3.30 5.19
N VAL A 44 12.06 3.59 6.49
CA VAL A 44 10.78 3.64 7.22
C VAL A 44 9.87 4.74 6.68
N ILE A 45 10.42 5.92 6.37
CA ILE A 45 9.64 7.03 5.81
C ILE A 45 9.11 6.66 4.42
N VAL A 46 9.96 6.14 3.54
CA VAL A 46 9.58 5.78 2.17
C VAL A 46 8.56 4.64 2.16
N SER A 47 8.76 3.60 2.98
CA SER A 47 7.81 2.48 3.08
C SER A 47 6.46 2.93 3.62
N SER A 48 6.44 3.83 4.61
CA SER A 48 5.22 4.37 5.19
C SER A 48 4.45 5.26 4.21
N LEU A 49 5.15 6.12 3.45
CA LEU A 49 4.55 6.93 2.40
C LEU A 49 3.94 6.07 1.29
N ALA A 50 4.68 5.05 0.84
CA ALA A 50 4.18 4.11 -0.17
C ALA A 50 2.94 3.35 0.32
N ALA A 51 2.95 2.86 1.57
CA ALA A 51 1.81 2.20 2.18
C ALA A 51 0.58 3.12 2.26
N LEU A 52 0.78 4.41 2.59
CA LEU A 52 -0.28 5.42 2.60
C LEU A 52 -0.94 5.59 1.22
N VAL A 53 -0.14 5.62 0.14
CA VAL A 53 -0.67 5.70 -1.23
C VAL A 53 -1.51 4.46 -1.56
N CYS A 54 -1.03 3.27 -1.21
CA CYS A 54 -1.79 2.03 -1.41
C CYS A 54 -3.13 2.04 -0.65
N VAL A 55 -3.14 2.46 0.62
CA VAL A 55 -4.37 2.59 1.41
C VAL A 55 -5.33 3.61 0.79
N ARG A 56 -4.82 4.76 0.33
CA ARG A 56 -5.64 5.76 -0.35
C ARG A 56 -6.30 5.20 -1.61
N MET A 57 -5.56 4.44 -2.41
CA MET A 57 -6.09 3.84 -3.63
C MET A 57 -7.11 2.74 -3.33
N ALA A 58 -6.85 1.93 -2.30
CA ALA A 58 -7.78 0.92 -1.83
C ALA A 58 -9.11 1.53 -1.37
N LEU A 59 -9.06 2.64 -0.63
CA LEU A 59 -10.25 3.35 -0.16
C LEU A 59 -11.00 4.03 -1.30
N TYR A 60 -10.29 4.66 -2.24
CA TYR A 60 -10.89 5.28 -3.42
C TYR A 60 -11.71 4.27 -4.23
N LEU A 61 -11.12 3.10 -4.47
CA LEU A 61 -11.79 1.98 -5.15
C LEU A 61 -12.99 1.41 -4.39
N LEU A 62 -13.10 1.61 -3.08
CA LEU A 62 -14.28 1.19 -2.31
C LEU A 62 -15.34 2.28 -2.24
N GLN A 63 -14.93 3.55 -2.27
CA GLN A 63 -15.83 4.70 -2.24
C GLN A 63 -16.65 4.83 -3.53
N ASP A 64 -16.05 4.55 -4.68
CA ASP A 64 -16.76 4.57 -5.98
C ASP A 64 -17.86 3.50 -6.09
N PHE A 65 -17.91 2.53 -5.18
CA PHE A 65 -18.86 1.41 -5.19
C PHE A 65 -19.74 1.36 -3.94
N LYS A 66 -19.76 2.42 -3.13
CA LYS A 66 -20.62 2.58 -1.96
C LYS A 66 -21.88 3.36 -2.33
#